data_AF-A0A420MNN1-F1
#
_entry.id   AF-A0A420MNN1-F1
#
_cell.length_a   1.000
_cell.length_b   1.000
_cell.length_c   1.000
_cell.angle_alpha   90.00
_cell.angle_beta   90.00
_cell.angle_gamma   90.00
#
_symmetry.space_group_name_H-M   'P 1'
#
loop_
_entity.id
_entity.type
_entity.pdbx_description
1 polymer ?
#
loop_
_entity_poly.entity_id
_entity_poly.type
_entity_poly.pdbx_seq_one_letter_code
_entity_poly.pdbx_strand_id
1 'polypeptide(L)'
;MTAYSRATQLAFASTPQAFLMRLFTRDAQARRTFGSDWIQRLAFSRGDVVNGAYKVTYHGPGKVPGSERIELMIEAPPSYEGYVPRGLILSEVVFSDEHIVTFVNETWMWRRRDEVPTLVETPFGSWFHSLVASWLVINGVQSVMFGSLQRS
;
A
#
# COMPACT_ATOMS: atom_id res chain seq x y z
N MET A 1 -12.02 0.34 6.10
CA MET A 1 -10.79 0.10 5.30
C MET A 1 -9.49 0.46 6.02
N THR A 2 -9.50 1.44 6.93
CA THR A 2 -8.31 1.87 7.70
C THR A 2 -7.52 0.71 8.34
N ALA A 3 -8.19 -0.24 9.00
CA ALA A 3 -7.50 -1.37 9.65
C ALA A 3 -6.74 -2.25 8.65
N TYR A 4 -7.37 -2.59 7.52
CA TYR A 4 -6.74 -3.32 6.43
C TYR A 4 -5.52 -2.56 5.89
N SER A 5 -5.68 -1.26 5.58
CA SER A 5 -4.56 -0.46 5.06
C SER A 5 -3.41 -0.33 6.05
N ARG A 6 -3.67 -0.21 7.37
CA ARG A 6 -2.62 -0.25 8.40
C ARG A 6 -1.86 -1.57 8.35
N ALA A 7 -2.57 -2.70 8.36
CA ALA A 7 -1.97 -4.02 8.32
C ALA A 7 -1.11 -4.22 7.06
N THR A 8 -1.64 -3.89 5.88
CA THR A 8 -0.93 -3.96 4.60
C THR A 8 0.32 -3.07 4.59
N GLN A 9 0.22 -1.82 5.06
CA GLN A 9 1.35 -0.90 5.02
C GLN A 9 2.43 -1.23 6.06
N LEU A 10 2.06 -1.79 7.23
CA LEU A 10 3.01 -2.33 8.21
C LEU A 10 3.77 -3.54 7.66
N ALA A 11 3.05 -4.45 7.03
CA ALA A 11 3.65 -5.60 6.37
C ALA A 11 4.60 -5.14 5.24
N PHE A 12 4.19 -4.15 4.44
CA PHE A 12 5.06 -3.57 3.41
C PHE A 12 6.33 -2.95 4.01
N ALA A 13 6.20 -2.16 5.08
CA ALA A 13 7.32 -1.48 5.76
C ALA A 13 8.43 -2.44 6.23
N SER A 14 8.10 -3.73 6.40
CA SER A 14 9.01 -4.79 6.83
C SER A 14 9.68 -5.52 5.66
N THR A 15 9.36 -5.16 4.41
CA THR A 15 9.97 -5.79 3.22
C THR A 15 11.35 -5.23 2.91
N PRO A 16 12.21 -6.01 2.23
CA PRO A 16 13.49 -5.50 1.69
C PRO A 16 13.32 -4.27 0.79
N GLN A 17 12.25 -4.21 -0.01
CA GLN A 17 11.96 -3.06 -0.87
C GLN A 17 11.69 -1.80 -0.05
N ALA A 18 10.86 -1.88 1.00
CA ALA A 18 10.59 -0.74 1.87
C ALA A 18 11.84 -0.26 2.62
N PHE A 19 12.70 -1.20 3.04
CA PHE A 19 13.98 -0.85 3.65
C PHE A 19 14.88 -0.05 2.70
N LEU A 20 15.00 -0.49 1.44
CA LEU A 20 15.75 0.25 0.42
C LEU A 20 15.13 1.63 0.14
N MET A 21 13.82 1.72 -0.01
CA MET A 21 13.12 3.00 -0.20
C MET A 21 13.39 3.96 0.97
N ARG A 22 13.37 3.46 2.20
CA ARG A 22 13.68 4.24 3.40
C ARG A 22 15.14 4.70 3.44
N LEU A 23 16.08 3.87 2.98
CA LEU A 23 17.51 4.20 2.92
C LEU A 23 17.78 5.33 1.92
N PHE A 24 17.15 5.30 0.74
CA PHE A 24 17.30 6.31 -0.32
C PHE A 24 16.47 7.58 -0.10
N THR A 25 15.59 7.60 0.90
CA THR A 25 14.85 8.80 1.30
C THR A 25 15.71 9.64 2.25
N ARG A 26 16.12 10.84 1.83
CA ARG A 26 16.91 11.77 2.67
C ARG A 26 16.07 12.62 3.62
N ASP A 27 14.85 12.98 3.24
CA ASP A 27 13.95 13.75 4.11
C ASP A 27 13.57 12.95 5.36
N ALA A 28 13.85 13.55 6.53
CA ALA A 28 13.56 12.94 7.82
C ALA A 28 12.05 12.77 8.05
N GLN A 29 11.20 13.65 7.52
CA GLN A 29 9.75 13.52 7.67
C GLN A 29 9.22 12.35 6.83
N ALA A 30 9.62 12.24 5.57
CA ALA A 30 9.29 11.09 4.72
C ALA A 30 9.79 9.77 5.32
N ARG A 31 11.01 9.70 5.88
CA ARG A 31 11.52 8.50 6.58
C ARG A 31 10.70 8.09 7.80
N ARG A 32 10.09 9.05 8.52
CA ARG A 32 9.24 8.76 9.69
C ARG A 32 7.98 8.01 9.30
N THR A 33 7.50 8.19 8.07
CA THR A 33 6.26 7.56 7.60
C THR A 33 6.34 6.03 7.41
N PHE A 34 7.54 5.45 7.51
CA PHE A 34 7.78 4.00 7.54
C PHE A 34 7.65 3.39 8.94
N GLY A 35 7.56 4.22 9.99
CA GLY A 35 7.51 3.74 11.37
C GLY A 35 6.16 3.13 11.72
N SER A 36 6.17 2.06 12.53
CA SER A 36 4.95 1.40 13.01
C SER A 36 3.99 2.38 13.67
N ASP A 37 4.50 3.25 14.54
CA ASP A 37 3.71 4.23 15.28
C ASP A 37 3.07 5.27 14.36
N TRP A 38 3.75 5.61 13.25
CA TRP A 38 3.17 6.49 12.23
C TRP A 38 2.00 5.78 11.54
N ILE A 39 2.25 4.60 10.99
CA ILE A 39 1.27 3.83 10.22
C ILE A 39 0.02 3.56 11.07
N GLN A 40 0.19 3.17 12.33
CA GLN A 40 -0.91 2.86 13.24
C GLN A 40 -1.78 4.07 13.60
N ARG A 41 -1.26 5.31 13.50
CA ARG A 41 -2.03 6.53 13.77
C ARG A 41 -2.77 7.06 12.55
N LEU A 42 -2.38 6.67 11.33
CA LEU A 42 -3.00 7.18 10.11
C LEU A 42 -4.48 6.78 10.04
N ALA A 43 -5.35 7.76 9.78
CA ALA A 43 -6.74 7.51 9.41
C ALA A 43 -6.86 7.09 7.94
N PHE A 44 -5.78 7.28 7.16
CA PHE A 44 -5.78 7.18 5.71
C PHE A 44 -6.74 8.18 5.08
N SER A 45 -6.77 9.40 5.61
CA SER A 45 -7.51 10.51 5.02
C SER A 45 -6.79 11.03 3.79
N ARG A 46 -7.53 11.64 2.85
CA ARG A 46 -6.93 12.23 1.64
C ARG A 46 -5.79 13.19 2.02
N GLY A 47 -4.62 12.98 1.44
CA GLY A 47 -3.39 13.72 1.73
C GLY A 47 -2.43 13.03 2.70
N ASP A 48 -2.88 12.03 3.47
CA ASP A 48 -2.00 11.22 4.32
C ASP A 48 -0.91 10.55 3.48
N VAL A 49 0.31 10.48 4.03
CA VAL A 49 1.45 9.83 3.37
C VAL A 49 1.96 8.69 4.24
N VAL A 50 2.25 7.56 3.60
CA VAL A 50 2.76 6.34 4.23
C VAL A 50 3.93 5.76 3.42
N ASN A 51 4.90 5.15 4.12
CA ASN A 51 6.06 4.49 3.52
C ASN A 51 6.80 5.37 2.47
N GLY A 52 6.91 6.65 2.79
CA GLY A 52 7.71 7.67 2.10
C GLY A 52 7.08 8.21 0.82
N ALA A 53 6.36 7.36 0.08
CA ALA A 53 5.95 7.67 -1.29
C ALA A 53 4.47 7.37 -1.60
N TYR A 54 3.70 6.77 -0.69
CA TYR A 54 2.30 6.45 -0.95
C TYR A 54 1.40 7.48 -0.31
N LYS A 55 0.76 8.31 -1.14
CA LYS A 55 -0.13 9.38 -0.69
C LYS A 55 -1.57 9.01 -0.97
N VAL A 56 -2.43 9.13 0.04
CA VAL A 56 -3.86 8.89 -0.11
C VAL A 56 -4.49 9.93 -1.02
N THR A 57 -5.04 9.50 -2.15
CA THR A 57 -5.80 10.35 -3.07
C THR A 57 -7.31 10.22 -2.87
N TYR A 58 -7.77 9.06 -2.40
CA TYR A 58 -9.17 8.76 -2.14
C TYR A 58 -9.34 7.84 -0.93
N HIS A 59 -10.35 8.12 -0.12
CA HIS A 59 -10.85 7.22 0.91
C HIS A 59 -12.34 7.50 1.10
N GLY A 60 -13.18 6.49 0.84
CA GLY A 60 -14.63 6.66 0.89
C GLY A 60 -15.37 5.46 0.32
N PRO A 61 -16.64 5.65 -0.08
CA PRO A 61 -17.45 4.61 -0.72
C PRO A 61 -16.76 4.02 -1.96
N GLY A 62 -16.84 2.70 -2.14
CA GLY A 62 -16.29 2.04 -3.32
C GLY A 62 -17.25 2.04 -4.51
N LYS A 63 -16.96 1.20 -5.51
CA LYS A 63 -17.77 1.11 -6.74
C LYS A 63 -19.11 0.41 -6.52
N VAL A 64 -19.20 -0.45 -5.52
CA VAL A 64 -20.41 -1.23 -5.20
C VAL A 64 -21.09 -0.60 -3.98
N PRO A 65 -22.43 -0.52 -3.93
CA PRO A 65 -23.11 -0.05 -2.72
C PRO A 65 -22.66 -0.83 -1.47
N GLY A 66 -22.25 -0.10 -0.44
CA GLY A 66 -21.75 -0.69 0.81
C GLY A 66 -20.26 -1.09 0.79
N SER A 67 -19.56 -1.01 -0.35
CA SER A 67 -18.11 -1.18 -0.38
C SER A 67 -17.38 0.09 0.07
N GLU A 68 -16.13 -0.08 0.50
CA GLU A 68 -15.26 1.02 0.94
C GLU A 68 -13.91 0.87 0.23
N ARG A 69 -13.36 2.00 -0.24
CA ARG A 69 -12.20 2.06 -1.12
C ARG A 69 -11.18 3.06 -0.62
N ILE A 70 -9.91 2.70 -0.75
CA ILE A 70 -8.75 3.58 -0.56
C ILE A 70 -7.88 3.55 -1.81
N GLU A 71 -7.40 4.71 -2.21
CA GLU A 71 -6.42 4.87 -3.29
C GLU A 71 -5.15 5.55 -2.77
N LEU A 72 -4.01 5.00 -3.15
CA LEU A 72 -2.69 5.52 -2.86
C LEU A 72 -1.97 5.81 -4.17
N MET A 73 -1.67 7.07 -4.43
CA MET A 73 -0.80 7.47 -5.53
C MET A 73 0.66 7.33 -5.08
N ILE A 74 1.50 6.80 -5.96
CA ILE A 74 2.94 6.79 -5.79
C ILE A 74 3.47 8.19 -6.16
N GLU A 75 3.75 9.00 -5.14
CA GLU A 75 4.39 10.30 -5.23
C GLU A 75 5.73 10.23 -4.47
N ALA A 76 6.86 10.21 -5.18
CA ALA A 76 8.13 10.28 -4.48
C ALA A 76 8.33 11.64 -3.79
N PRO A 77 8.94 11.65 -2.60
CA PRO A 77 9.36 12.90 -1.99
C PRO A 77 10.44 13.55 -2.88
N PRO A 78 10.50 14.89 -2.98
CA PRO A 78 11.49 15.60 -3.78
C PRO A 78 12.95 15.23 -3.45
N SER A 79 13.18 14.73 -2.24
CA SER A 79 14.49 14.29 -1.73
C SER A 79 14.88 12.85 -2.10
N TYR A 80 14.04 12.10 -2.82
CA TYR A 80 14.32 10.71 -3.19
C TYR A 80 15.31 10.64 -4.35
N GLU A 81 16.41 9.91 -4.16
CA GLU A 81 17.40 9.67 -5.21
C GLU A 81 17.14 8.30 -5.85
N GLY A 82 16.53 8.30 -7.04
CA GLY A 82 16.23 7.10 -7.81
C GLY A 82 15.02 7.29 -8.72
N TYR A 83 14.82 6.37 -9.67
CA TYR A 83 13.62 6.40 -10.50
C TYR A 83 12.40 5.99 -9.66
N VAL A 84 11.33 6.80 -9.73
CA VAL A 84 10.07 6.51 -9.05
C VAL A 84 9.02 6.29 -10.12
N PRO A 85 8.55 5.04 -10.31
CA PRO A 85 7.44 4.79 -11.19
C PRO A 85 6.22 5.55 -10.67
N ARG A 86 5.46 6.14 -11.60
CA ARG A 86 4.12 6.60 -11.27
C ARG A 86 3.26 5.37 -11.07
N GLY A 87 2.35 5.43 -10.11
CA GLY A 87 1.48 4.30 -9.85
C GLY A 87 0.31 4.64 -8.95
N LEU A 88 -0.68 3.76 -8.97
CA LEU A 88 -1.87 3.80 -8.15
C LEU A 88 -2.03 2.43 -7.49
N ILE A 89 -2.10 2.41 -6.17
CA ILE A 89 -2.51 1.24 -5.40
C ILE A 89 -3.95 1.48 -4.97
N LEU A 90 -4.84 0.61 -5.37
CA LEU A 90 -6.25 0.63 -5.04
C LEU A 90 -6.52 -0.56 -4.14
N SER A 91 -7.21 -0.30 -3.04
CA SER A 91 -7.76 -1.35 -2.19
C SER A 91 -9.24 -1.10 -2.01
N GLU A 92 -10.06 -2.13 -2.17
CA GLU A 92 -11.50 -2.06 -1.97
C GLU A 92 -11.99 -3.31 -1.25
N VAL A 93 -12.86 -3.14 -0.27
CA VAL A 93 -13.56 -4.25 0.38
C VAL A 93 -15.00 -4.26 -0.11
N VAL A 94 -15.37 -5.35 -0.78
CA VAL A 94 -16.72 -5.58 -1.32
C VAL A 94 -17.40 -6.63 -0.48
N PHE A 95 -18.57 -6.26 0.06
CA PHE A 95 -19.46 -7.19 0.74
C PHE A 95 -20.43 -7.74 -0.31
N SER A 96 -20.33 -9.03 -0.64
CA SER A 96 -21.33 -9.73 -1.44
C SER A 96 -22.35 -10.40 -0.50
N ASP A 97 -23.10 -11.42 -0.96
CA ASP A 97 -24.02 -12.24 -0.15
C ASP A 97 -23.55 -12.41 1.30
N GLU A 98 -24.47 -12.43 2.28
CA GLU A 98 -24.30 -12.15 3.72
C GLU A 98 -23.08 -12.74 4.47
N HIS A 99 -22.31 -13.64 3.85
CA HIS A 99 -21.16 -14.32 4.45
C HIS A 99 -19.85 -14.22 3.65
N ILE A 100 -19.80 -13.49 2.52
CA ILE A 100 -18.59 -13.38 1.69
C ILE A 100 -18.11 -11.93 1.65
N VAL A 101 -16.87 -11.74 2.10
CA VAL A 101 -16.12 -10.48 1.98
C VAL A 101 -15.02 -10.66 0.96
N THR A 102 -15.03 -9.85 -0.10
CA THR A 102 -14.00 -9.85 -1.13
C THR A 102 -13.07 -8.66 -0.94
N PHE A 103 -11.78 -8.95 -0.78
CA PHE A 103 -10.73 -7.94 -0.80
C PHE A 103 -10.17 -7.80 -2.21
N VAL A 104 -10.34 -6.62 -2.80
CA VAL A 104 -9.76 -6.25 -4.08
C VAL A 104 -8.51 -5.43 -3.82
N ASN A 105 -7.39 -5.84 -4.39
CA ASN A 105 -6.16 -5.06 -4.40
C ASN A 105 -5.65 -4.97 -5.84
N GLU A 106 -5.54 -3.76 -6.36
CA GLU A 106 -4.99 -3.51 -7.69
C GLU A 106 -3.80 -2.57 -7.56
N THR A 107 -2.72 -2.86 -8.30
CA THR A 107 -1.56 -1.98 -8.40
C THR A 107 -1.33 -1.67 -9.88
N TRP A 108 -1.49 -0.41 -10.23
CA TRP A 108 -1.23 0.08 -11.58
C TRP A 108 0.06 0.87 -11.53
N MET A 109 1.04 0.53 -12.36
CA MET A 109 2.29 1.27 -12.46
C MET A 109 2.51 1.65 -13.92
N TRP A 110 2.95 2.88 -14.17
CA TRP A 110 3.20 3.36 -15.51
C TRP A 110 4.46 4.23 -15.58
N ARG A 111 5.15 4.08 -16.71
CA ARG A 111 6.30 4.89 -17.09
C ARG A 111 6.13 5.39 -18.53
N ARG A 112 6.86 6.45 -18.89
CA ARG A 112 7.01 6.79 -20.31
C ARG A 112 7.97 5.80 -20.94
N ARG A 113 7.85 5.61 -22.25
CA ARG A 113 8.62 4.58 -22.98
C ARG A 113 10.13 4.84 -22.96
N ASP A 114 10.51 6.11 -22.92
CA ASP A 114 11.86 6.64 -22.88
C ASP A 114 12.47 6.72 -21.46
N GLU A 115 11.66 6.51 -20.42
CA GLU A 115 12.16 6.47 -19.04
C GLU A 115 12.85 5.12 -18.72
N VAL A 116 13.79 5.15 -17.77
CA VAL A 116 14.55 3.98 -17.32
C VAL A 116 13.58 2.87 -16.86
N PRO A 117 13.76 1.62 -17.32
CA PRO A 117 12.97 0.48 -16.86
C PRO A 117 13.03 0.33 -15.34
N THR A 118 11.90 0.00 -14.74
CA THR A 118 11.84 -0.25 -13.29
C THR A 118 12.46 -1.60 -12.93
N LEU A 119 12.88 -1.77 -11.68
CA LEU A 119 13.32 -3.09 -11.17
C LEU A 119 12.23 -4.16 -11.32
N VAL A 120 10.95 -3.79 -11.29
CA VAL A 120 9.80 -4.72 -11.49
C VAL A 120 9.73 -5.28 -12.91
N GLU A 121 10.31 -4.59 -13.90
CA GLU A 121 10.41 -5.10 -15.28
C GLU A 121 11.51 -6.16 -15.45
N THR A 122 12.33 -6.38 -14.42
CA THR A 122 13.25 -7.52 -14.40
C THR A 122 12.52 -8.79 -13.95
N PRO A 123 12.91 -9.99 -14.43
CA PRO A 123 12.30 -11.25 -14.00
C PRO A 123 12.30 -11.45 -12.49
N PHE A 124 13.35 -11.01 -11.80
CA PHE A 124 13.47 -11.05 -10.35
C PHE A 124 12.52 -10.07 -9.66
N GLY A 125 12.43 -8.83 -10.14
CA GLY A 125 11.53 -7.82 -9.56
C GLY A 125 10.06 -8.11 -9.78
N SER A 126 9.69 -8.69 -10.93
CA SER A 126 8.31 -9.13 -11.20
C SER A 126 7.88 -10.29 -10.29
N TRP A 127 8.77 -11.27 -10.11
CA TRP A 127 8.56 -12.37 -9.16
C TRP A 127 8.43 -11.88 -7.72
N PHE A 128 9.34 -10.98 -7.29
CA PHE A 128 9.30 -10.39 -5.95
C PHE A 128 8.03 -9.57 -5.71
N HIS A 129 7.63 -8.75 -6.68
CA HIS A 129 6.39 -7.96 -6.60
C HIS A 129 5.15 -8.85 -6.49
N SER A 130 5.08 -9.92 -7.28
CA SER A 130 3.97 -10.89 -7.22
C SER A 130 3.89 -11.61 -5.86
N LEU A 131 5.05 -11.96 -5.29
CA LEU A 131 5.15 -12.63 -3.99
C LEU A 131 4.75 -11.69 -2.83
N VAL A 132 5.22 -10.44 -2.85
CA VAL A 132 4.85 -9.43 -1.84
C VAL A 132 3.38 -9.04 -1.96
N ALA A 133 2.84 -8.84 -3.16
CA ALA A 133 1.42 -8.53 -3.34
C ALA A 133 0.52 -9.65 -2.79
N SER A 134 0.83 -10.92 -3.10
CA SER A 134 0.09 -12.08 -2.60
C SER A 134 0.18 -12.20 -1.07
N TRP A 135 1.38 -12.01 -0.51
CA TRP A 135 1.58 -12.06 0.94
C TRP A 135 0.87 -10.92 1.67
N LEU A 136 0.83 -9.71 1.11
CA LEU A 136 0.12 -8.56 1.67
C LEU A 136 -1.40 -8.76 1.73
N VAL A 137 -1.98 -9.38 0.71
CA VAL A 137 -3.41 -9.74 0.70
C VAL A 137 -3.70 -10.75 1.81
N ILE A 138 -2.90 -11.81 1.93
CA ILE A 138 -3.08 -12.86 2.95
C ILE A 138 -2.99 -12.26 4.36
N ASN A 139 -1.99 -11.44 4.65
CA ASN A 139 -1.84 -10.82 5.98
C ASN A 139 -2.96 -9.82 6.29
N GLY A 140 -3.40 -9.03 5.30
CA GLY A 140 -4.52 -8.11 5.46
C GLY A 140 -5.83 -8.84 5.79
N VAL A 141 -6.10 -9.95 5.10
CA VAL A 141 -7.27 -10.81 5.38
C VAL A 141 -7.17 -11.43 6.76
N GLN A 142 -6.03 -12.02 7.11
CA GLN A 142 -5.84 -12.66 8.42
C GLN A 142 -6.00 -11.67 9.57
N SER A 143 -5.49 -10.44 9.44
CA SER A 143 -5.64 -9.43 10.49
C SER A 143 -7.09 -9.02 10.73
N VAL A 144 -7.93 -8.98 9.69
CA VAL A 144 -9.36 -8.65 9.82
C VAL A 144 -10.15 -9.84 10.34
N MET A 145 -9.85 -11.05 9.85
CA MET A 145 -10.59 -12.28 10.21
C MET A 145 -10.26 -12.79 11.62
N PHE A 146 -9.00 -12.67 12.05
CA PHE A 146 -8.53 -13.22 13.33
C PHE A 146 -8.22 -12.16 14.39
N GLY A 147 -8.01 -10.90 14.00
CA GLY A 147 -7.86 -9.79 14.96
C GLY A 147 -9.18 -9.42 15.66
N SER A 148 -10.33 -9.79 15.10
CA SER A 148 -11.65 -9.67 15.73
C SER A 148 -11.89 -10.72 16.82
N LEU A 149 -11.24 -11.88 16.74
CA LEU A 149 -11.36 -12.98 17.72
C LEU A 149 -10.55 -12.78 19.01
N GLN A 150 -9.69 -11.77 19.08
CA GLN A 150 -8.97 -11.39 20.33
C GLN A 150 -9.68 -10.27 21.12
N ARG A 151 -10.87 -9.84 20.70
CA ARG A 151 -11.69 -8.84 21.41
C ARG A 151 -13.09 -9.35 21.79
N SER A 152 -13.26 -10.65 22.02
CA SER A 152 -14.44 -11.23 22.66
C SER A 152 -14.13 -11.76 24.04
#